data_AF-A0A813VX20-F1
#
_entry.id   AF-A0A813VX20-F1
#
_cell.length_a   1.000
_cell.length_b   1.000
_cell.length_c   1.000
_cell.angle_alpha   90.00
_cell.angle_beta   90.00
_cell.angle_gamma   90.00
#
_symmetry.space_group_name_H-M   'P 1'
#
loop_
_entity.id
_entity.type
_entity.pdbx_description
1 polymer ?
#
loop_
_entity_poly.entity_id
_entity_poly.type
_entity_poly.pdbx_seq_one_letter_code
_entity_poly.pdbx_strand_id
1 'polypeptide(L)'
;MLTFYFLLINVQSFVANAFIPHPAIRLGGQAGNSITHTELVQLGFIRSLTRFFLDAQIQSKSSIDVENFKAEHTIDELYQLAHPDWTNDQVKLYSYPLKSIIDKIQVRDALVDLNPSTKNLPSAHFDSESFKESNDRIIQLRNKILEDVNDPNKDLDKARGRIGDLLHTLQDFYSHSNWIEMGKTKINDRIGIHEDIGQVAGINQATCTNNGCTKIQTKCVGLILH
;
A
#
# COMPACT_ATOMS: atom_id res chain seq x y z
N MET A 1 -5.99 -45.38 -15.08
CA MET A 1 -5.23 -45.06 -13.86
C MET A 1 -5.19 -43.56 -13.73
N LEU A 2 -5.75 -43.04 -12.63
CA LEU A 2 -5.88 -41.61 -12.32
C LEU A 2 -4.51 -40.96 -12.09
N THR A 3 -4.39 -39.67 -12.45
CA THR A 3 -3.76 -38.69 -11.56
C THR A 3 -4.32 -37.30 -11.85
N PHE A 4 -5.21 -36.84 -10.96
CA PHE A 4 -5.65 -35.46 -10.85
C PHE A 4 -4.52 -34.64 -10.23
N TYR A 5 -4.02 -33.62 -10.92
CA TYR A 5 -3.19 -32.58 -10.30
C TYR A 5 -4.12 -31.54 -9.66
N PHE A 6 -4.21 -31.57 -8.33
CA PHE A 6 -4.80 -30.47 -7.55
C PHE A 6 -3.81 -29.30 -7.55
N LEU A 7 -4.14 -28.22 -8.26
CA LEU A 7 -3.48 -26.93 -8.12
C LEU A 7 -4.05 -26.25 -6.86
N LEU A 8 -3.38 -26.42 -5.72
CA LEU A 8 -3.68 -25.65 -4.52
C LEU A 8 -3.15 -24.22 -4.71
N ILE A 9 -4.04 -23.29 -5.03
CA ILE A 9 -3.76 -21.87 -4.97
C ILE A 9 -3.66 -21.51 -3.48
N ASN A 10 -2.43 -21.34 -2.99
CA ASN A 10 -2.18 -20.74 -1.68
C ASN A 10 -2.70 -19.29 -1.70
N VAL A 11 -3.87 -19.08 -1.10
CA VAL A 11 -4.38 -17.74 -0.82
C VAL A 11 -3.56 -17.20 0.35
N GLN A 12 -2.58 -16.34 0.07
CA GLN A 12 -1.93 -15.56 1.12
C GLN A 12 -3.00 -14.69 1.79
N SER A 13 -3.41 -15.06 3.00
CA SER A 13 -4.29 -14.26 3.83
C SER A 13 -3.47 -13.10 4.40
N PHE A 14 -3.73 -11.89 3.91
CA PHE A 14 -3.17 -10.68 4.50
C PHE A 14 -3.84 -10.41 5.85
N VAL A 15 -3.03 -10.24 6.89
CA VAL A 15 -3.49 -9.72 8.18
C VAL A 15 -3.64 -8.20 8.05
N ALA A 16 -4.83 -7.67 8.33
CA ALA A 16 -5.07 -6.24 8.39
C ALA A 16 -4.81 -5.76 9.83
N ASN A 17 -3.69 -5.08 10.06
CA ASN A 17 -3.47 -4.32 11.29
C ASN A 17 -4.19 -2.97 11.20
N ALA A 18 -4.59 -2.44 12.36
CA ALA A 18 -5.10 -1.08 12.44
C ALA A 18 -4.03 -0.08 11.96
N PHE A 19 -4.50 1.03 11.39
CA PHE A 19 -3.69 1.95 10.62
C PHE A 19 -3.65 3.33 11.30
N ILE A 20 -2.47 3.94 11.46
CA ILE A 20 -2.31 5.28 12.06
C ILE A 20 -1.65 6.22 11.04
N PRO A 21 -2.21 7.42 10.78
CA PRO A 21 -1.73 8.31 9.71
C PRO A 21 -0.27 8.75 9.86
N HIS A 22 0.30 8.77 11.07
CA HIS A 22 1.63 9.34 11.25
C HIS A 22 2.37 8.96 12.56
N PRO A 23 3.71 8.82 12.56
CA PRO A 23 4.49 8.59 13.78
C PRO A 23 4.49 9.78 14.77
N ALA A 24 4.21 11.02 14.33
CA ALA A 24 4.13 12.17 15.25
C ALA A 24 2.86 12.19 16.13
N ILE A 25 1.88 11.31 15.85
CA ILE A 25 0.70 11.09 16.70
C ILE A 25 1.00 10.03 17.80
N ARG A 26 2.27 9.63 18.01
CA ARG A 26 2.69 8.76 19.13
C ARG A 26 2.76 9.50 20.47
N LEU A 27 1.82 10.41 20.76
CA LEU A 27 1.70 11.03 22.09
C LEU A 27 0.65 10.28 22.92
N GLY A 28 1.14 9.33 23.74
CA GLY A 28 0.49 9.04 25.02
C GLY A 28 -0.44 7.82 25.14
N GLY A 29 -0.38 6.83 24.25
CA GLY A 29 -1.13 5.58 24.41
C GLY A 29 -0.34 4.37 23.92
N GLN A 30 -0.48 3.21 24.58
CA GLN A 30 0.14 1.96 24.16
C GLN A 30 -0.18 1.67 22.68
N ALA A 31 0.81 1.90 21.83
CA ALA A 31 0.78 1.53 20.42
C ALA A 31 0.80 -0.01 20.33
N GLY A 32 -0.36 -0.64 20.42
CA GLY A 32 -0.52 -1.98 19.85
C GLY A 32 -0.14 -1.93 18.37
N ASN A 33 0.42 -3.01 17.83
CA ASN A 33 0.92 -3.35 16.48
C ASN A 33 0.43 -2.54 15.22
N SER A 34 0.27 -1.23 15.30
CA SER A 34 -0.26 -0.36 14.26
C SER A 34 0.83 0.02 13.30
N ILE A 35 0.51 -0.03 12.00
CA ILE A 35 1.42 0.31 10.91
C ILE A 35 1.07 1.70 10.38
N THR A 36 2.08 2.50 10.04
CA THR A 36 1.96 3.85 9.46
C THR A 36 1.95 3.84 7.93
N HIS A 37 1.56 4.96 7.29
CA HIS A 37 1.40 5.04 5.82
C HIS A 37 2.75 4.79 5.18
N THR A 38 3.76 5.46 5.73
CA THR A 38 5.18 5.32 5.39
C THR A 38 5.68 3.87 5.50
N GLU A 39 5.34 3.15 6.57
CA GLU A 39 5.72 1.74 6.73
C GLU A 39 5.00 0.84 5.70
N LEU A 40 3.72 1.10 5.39
CA LEU A 40 3.01 0.39 4.32
C LEU A 40 3.62 0.64 2.94
N VAL A 41 4.06 1.86 2.66
CA VAL A 41 4.78 2.19 1.43
C VAL A 41 6.07 1.37 1.36
N GLN A 42 6.87 1.35 2.42
CA GLN A 42 8.11 0.56 2.49
C GLN A 42 7.85 -0.93 2.19
N LEU A 43 6.88 -1.50 2.90
CA LEU A 43 6.48 -2.90 2.76
C LEU A 43 6.02 -3.22 1.34
N GLY A 44 5.22 -2.33 0.74
CA GLY A 44 4.76 -2.45 -0.64
C GLY A 44 5.92 -2.53 -1.63
N PHE A 45 6.94 -1.67 -1.46
CA PHE A 45 8.14 -1.70 -2.30
C PHE A 45 8.99 -2.94 -2.09
N ILE A 46 9.24 -3.36 -0.84
CA ILE A 46 9.99 -4.58 -0.52
C ILE A 46 9.33 -5.79 -1.18
N ARG A 47 8.01 -5.94 -1.03
CA ARG A 47 7.25 -7.06 -1.61
C ARG A 47 7.24 -7.02 -3.14
N SER A 48 7.12 -5.83 -3.72
CA SER A 48 7.16 -5.66 -5.18
C SER A 48 8.55 -5.99 -5.74
N LEU A 49 9.62 -5.56 -5.07
CA LEU A 49 11.00 -5.88 -5.46
C LEU A 49 11.30 -7.37 -5.32
N THR A 50 10.84 -7.99 -4.24
CA THR A 50 10.93 -9.44 -4.04
C THR A 50 10.30 -10.18 -5.22
N ARG A 51 9.08 -9.78 -5.61
CA ARG A 51 8.38 -10.37 -6.75
C ARG A 51 9.16 -10.17 -8.05
N PHE A 52 9.68 -8.96 -8.28
CA PHE A 52 10.47 -8.64 -9.46
C PHE A 52 11.71 -9.54 -9.60
N PHE A 53 12.49 -9.72 -8.52
CA PHE A 53 13.67 -10.60 -8.57
C PHE A 53 13.31 -12.06 -8.76
N LEU A 54 12.25 -12.55 -8.10
CA LEU A 54 11.74 -13.91 -8.33
C LEU A 54 11.36 -14.12 -9.80
N ASP A 55 10.61 -13.18 -10.40
CA ASP A 55 10.20 -13.27 -11.80
C ASP A 55 11.40 -13.22 -12.77
N ALA A 56 12.42 -12.41 -12.47
CA ALA A 56 13.65 -12.34 -13.27
C ALA A 56 14.49 -13.63 -13.19
N GLN A 57 14.61 -14.22 -12.00
CA GLN A 57 15.35 -15.48 -11.78
C GLN A 57 14.63 -16.69 -12.38
N ILE A 58 13.29 -16.71 -12.38
CA ILE A 58 12.49 -17.70 -13.11
C ILE A 58 12.86 -17.67 -14.60
N GLN A 59 12.93 -16.46 -15.18
CA GLN A 59 13.25 -16.29 -16.60
C GLN A 59 14.68 -16.71 -16.95
N SER A 60 15.65 -16.48 -16.05
CA SER A 60 17.04 -16.89 -16.25
C SER A 60 17.30 -18.39 -16.05
N LYS A 61 16.29 -19.17 -15.61
CA LYS A 61 16.39 -20.61 -15.26
C LYS A 61 17.42 -20.90 -14.15
N SER A 62 17.76 -19.92 -13.32
CA SER A 62 18.48 -20.19 -12.07
C SER A 62 17.59 -20.96 -11.10
N SER A 63 18.15 -21.92 -10.35
CA SER A 63 17.40 -22.63 -9.30
C SER A 63 16.95 -21.64 -8.23
N ILE A 64 15.65 -21.36 -8.19
CA ILE A 64 15.07 -20.41 -7.24
C ILE A 64 15.05 -21.08 -5.86
N ASP A 65 15.74 -20.50 -4.90
CA ASP A 65 15.53 -20.83 -3.50
C ASP A 65 14.40 -19.96 -2.94
N VAL A 66 13.15 -20.35 -3.23
CA VAL A 66 11.94 -19.64 -2.80
C VAL A 66 11.89 -19.52 -1.26
N GLU A 67 12.54 -20.44 -0.54
CA GLU A 67 12.60 -20.42 0.92
C GLU A 67 13.33 -19.18 1.44
N ASN A 68 14.36 -18.71 0.74
CA ASN A 68 15.13 -17.51 1.13
C ASN A 68 14.35 -16.21 0.97
N PHE A 69 13.19 -16.21 0.31
CA PHE A 69 12.32 -15.03 0.14
C PHE A 69 11.04 -15.11 1.00
N LYS A 70 10.94 -16.07 1.93
CA LYS A 70 9.78 -16.20 2.82
C LYS A 70 9.78 -15.23 4.00
N ALA A 71 10.95 -14.70 4.36
CA ALA A 71 11.09 -13.70 5.41
C ALA A 71 10.89 -12.27 4.86
N GLU A 72 10.69 -11.30 5.75
CA GLU A 72 10.73 -9.89 5.36
C GLU A 72 12.20 -9.43 5.31
N HIS A 73 12.59 -8.86 4.16
CA HIS A 73 13.97 -8.46 3.88
C HIS A 73 14.08 -6.95 3.70
N THR A 74 15.24 -6.40 4.06
CA THR A 74 15.65 -5.07 3.63
C THR A 74 15.92 -5.05 2.12
N ILE A 75 15.93 -3.84 1.54
CA ILE A 75 16.29 -3.69 0.12
C ILE A 75 17.69 -4.24 -0.15
N ASP A 76 18.66 -3.98 0.72
CA ASP A 76 20.05 -4.42 0.53
C ASP A 76 20.15 -5.96 0.56
N GLU A 77 19.42 -6.61 1.48
CA GLU A 77 19.33 -8.07 1.53
C GLU A 77 18.69 -8.65 0.26
N LEU A 78 17.65 -8.02 -0.28
CA LEU A 78 17.05 -8.46 -1.55
C LEU A 78 18.02 -8.35 -2.72
N TYR A 79 18.81 -7.27 -2.79
CA TYR A 79 19.86 -7.14 -3.81
C TYR A 79 20.98 -8.17 -3.60
N GLN A 80 21.37 -8.46 -2.36
CA GLN A 80 22.37 -9.50 -2.05
C GLN A 80 21.86 -10.91 -2.42
N LEU A 81 20.58 -11.21 -2.17
CA LEU A 81 19.95 -12.47 -2.56
C LEU A 81 19.84 -12.61 -4.08
N ALA A 82 19.51 -11.52 -4.78
CA ALA A 82 19.43 -11.50 -6.23
C ALA A 82 20.81 -11.61 -6.90
N HIS A 83 21.86 -11.13 -6.22
CA HIS A 83 23.23 -11.09 -6.72
C HIS A 83 24.24 -11.58 -5.66
N PRO A 84 24.33 -12.90 -5.41
CA PRO A 84 25.17 -13.45 -4.34
C PRO A 84 26.67 -13.13 -4.47
N ASP A 85 27.15 -12.93 -5.70
CA ASP A 85 28.56 -12.65 -5.99
C ASP A 85 28.95 -11.17 -5.76
N TRP A 86 27.98 -10.30 -5.47
CA TRP A 86 28.26 -8.88 -5.22
C TRP A 86 28.89 -8.66 -3.85
N THR A 87 29.87 -7.76 -3.79
CA THR A 87 30.40 -7.25 -2.53
C THR A 87 29.38 -6.32 -1.85
N ASN A 88 29.55 -6.10 -0.54
CA ASN A 88 28.71 -5.15 0.21
C ASN A 88 28.68 -3.74 -0.40
N ASP A 89 29.79 -3.28 -0.97
CA ASP A 89 29.86 -1.96 -1.61
C ASP A 89 29.09 -1.93 -2.92
N GLN A 90 29.13 -3.02 -3.70
CA GLN A 90 28.31 -3.15 -4.91
C GLN A 90 26.82 -3.18 -4.56
N VAL A 91 26.41 -3.98 -3.57
CA VAL A 91 25.01 -4.01 -3.10
C VAL A 91 24.53 -2.62 -2.69
N LYS A 92 25.32 -1.88 -1.89
CA LYS A 92 24.97 -0.51 -1.49
C LYS A 92 24.87 0.43 -2.68
N LEU A 93 25.83 0.37 -3.60
CA LEU A 93 25.85 1.24 -4.79
C LEU A 93 24.59 1.05 -5.66
N TYR A 94 24.18 -0.19 -5.90
CA TYR A 94 23.05 -0.50 -6.79
C TYR A 94 21.67 -0.43 -6.12
N SER A 95 21.59 -0.68 -4.81
CA SER A 95 20.34 -0.51 -4.05
C SER A 95 20.01 0.94 -3.72
N TYR A 96 21.02 1.81 -3.60
CA TYR A 96 20.86 3.20 -3.17
C TYR A 96 19.85 4.00 -4.00
N PRO A 97 19.84 3.94 -5.34
CA PRO A 97 18.85 4.65 -6.15
C PRO A 97 17.41 4.26 -5.79
N LEU A 98 17.12 2.97 -5.58
CA LEU A 98 15.78 2.53 -5.19
C LEU A 98 15.42 3.02 -3.78
N LYS A 99 16.33 2.91 -2.82
CA LYS A 99 16.11 3.42 -1.46
C LYS A 99 15.80 4.92 -1.48
N SER A 100 16.57 5.71 -2.22
CA SER A 100 16.33 7.16 -2.39
C SER A 100 14.97 7.47 -3.03
N ILE A 101 14.52 6.64 -3.98
CA ILE A 101 13.18 6.77 -4.58
C ILE A 101 12.09 6.46 -3.56
N ILE A 102 12.24 5.40 -2.76
CA ILE A 102 11.28 5.02 -1.72
C ILE A 102 11.17 6.14 -0.67
N ASP A 103 12.31 6.67 -0.19
CA ASP A 103 12.34 7.79 0.76
C ASP A 103 11.57 9.00 0.21
N LYS A 104 11.77 9.33 -1.07
CA LYS A 104 11.07 10.44 -1.73
C LYS A 104 9.56 10.20 -1.78
N ILE A 105 9.13 8.98 -2.10
CA ILE A 105 7.71 8.63 -2.16
C ILE A 105 7.10 8.69 -0.75
N GLN A 106 7.77 8.16 0.26
CA GLN A 106 7.35 8.23 1.66
C GLN A 106 7.24 9.65 2.19
N VAL A 107 8.19 10.52 1.85
CA VAL A 107 8.11 11.94 2.20
C VAL A 107 6.89 12.58 1.54
N ARG A 108 6.61 12.25 0.29
CA ARG A 108 5.49 12.83 -0.46
C ARG A 108 4.14 12.34 0.02
N ASP A 109 4.06 11.05 0.35
CA ASP A 109 2.97 10.41 1.06
C ASP A 109 2.65 11.16 2.36
N ALA A 110 3.61 11.24 3.28
CA ALA A 110 3.43 11.96 4.55
C ALA A 110 3.14 13.47 4.40
N LEU A 111 3.61 14.11 3.33
CA LEU A 111 3.37 15.54 3.10
C LEU A 111 1.93 15.87 2.76
N VAL A 112 1.08 14.91 2.39
CA VAL A 112 -0.34 15.17 2.11
C VAL A 112 -1.04 15.74 3.35
N ASP A 113 -0.71 15.24 4.55
CA ASP A 113 -1.22 15.73 5.84
C ASP A 113 -0.71 17.13 6.24
N LEU A 114 0.40 17.58 5.67
CA LEU A 114 1.08 18.81 6.10
C LEU A 114 0.95 19.94 5.09
N ASN A 115 0.80 19.61 3.81
CA ASN A 115 0.77 20.58 2.73
C ASN A 115 -0.53 21.42 2.81
N PRO A 116 -0.45 22.76 2.84
CA PRO A 116 -1.62 23.63 2.92
C PRO A 116 -2.71 23.37 1.87
N SER A 117 -2.33 22.87 0.69
CA SER A 117 -3.27 22.57 -0.40
C SER A 117 -4.01 21.24 -0.23
N THR A 118 -3.55 20.34 0.64
CA THR A 118 -4.13 19.00 0.79
C THR A 118 -4.56 18.67 2.22
N LYS A 119 -3.89 19.21 3.25
CA LYS A 119 -4.14 18.87 4.66
C LYS A 119 -5.59 19.02 5.15
N ASN A 120 -6.35 19.91 4.51
CA ASN A 120 -7.75 20.19 4.83
C ASN A 120 -8.66 19.89 3.64
N LEU A 121 -8.17 19.13 2.65
CA LEU A 121 -8.91 18.77 1.46
C LEU A 121 -9.54 17.38 1.69
N PRO A 122 -10.87 17.27 1.89
CA PRO A 122 -11.49 15.98 2.21
C PRO A 122 -11.21 14.90 1.16
N SER A 123 -11.13 15.29 -0.13
CA SER A 123 -10.82 14.36 -1.20
C SER A 123 -9.41 13.79 -1.15
N ALA A 124 -8.45 14.43 -0.47
CA ALA A 124 -7.13 13.87 -0.24
C ALA A 124 -7.10 12.81 0.86
N HIS A 125 -8.11 12.80 1.74
CA HIS A 125 -8.14 12.05 2.99
C HIS A 125 -9.32 11.08 3.15
N PHE A 126 -10.17 10.92 2.13
CA PHE A 126 -11.44 10.17 2.23
C PHE A 126 -12.34 10.63 3.39
N ASP A 127 -12.23 11.91 3.76
CA ASP A 127 -12.98 12.52 4.85
C ASP A 127 -14.31 13.09 4.37
N SER A 128 -15.19 13.40 5.34
CA SER A 128 -16.46 14.10 5.08
C SER A 128 -17.29 13.44 3.98
N GLU A 129 -17.24 12.10 3.93
CA GLU A 129 -17.97 11.27 2.96
C GLU A 129 -17.67 11.63 1.48
N SER A 130 -16.54 12.29 1.21
CA SER A 130 -16.11 12.75 -0.13
C SER A 130 -15.54 11.61 -0.99
N PHE A 131 -16.14 10.43 -0.91
CA PHE A 131 -15.66 9.19 -1.53
C PHE A 131 -15.53 9.29 -3.05
N LYS A 132 -16.50 9.95 -3.71
CA LYS A 132 -16.46 10.13 -5.16
C LYS A 132 -15.29 11.04 -5.55
N GLU A 133 -15.14 12.16 -4.87
CA GLU A 133 -14.09 13.14 -5.14
C GLU A 133 -12.70 12.58 -4.83
N SER A 134 -12.57 11.77 -3.76
CA SER A 134 -11.34 11.04 -3.45
C SER A 134 -10.98 10.02 -4.52
N ASN A 135 -11.97 9.28 -5.03
CA ASN A 135 -11.77 8.35 -6.14
C ASN A 135 -11.36 9.08 -7.42
N ASP A 136 -12.04 10.17 -7.76
CA ASP A 136 -11.70 11.03 -8.90
C ASP A 136 -10.27 11.56 -8.77
N ARG A 137 -9.84 11.93 -7.56
CA ARG A 137 -8.46 12.33 -7.26
C ARG A 137 -7.46 11.21 -7.56
N ILE A 138 -7.72 9.98 -7.11
CA ILE A 138 -6.85 8.81 -7.39
C ILE A 138 -6.74 8.58 -8.90
N ILE A 139 -7.86 8.61 -9.63
CA ILE A 139 -7.89 8.44 -11.10
C ILE A 139 -7.04 9.53 -11.77
N GLN A 140 -7.21 10.79 -11.38
CA GLN A 140 -6.45 11.91 -11.93
C GLN A 140 -4.95 11.81 -11.64
N LEU A 141 -4.57 11.41 -10.42
CA LEU A 141 -3.17 11.19 -10.07
C LEU A 141 -2.57 10.05 -10.90
N ARG A 142 -3.28 8.94 -11.05
CA ARG A 142 -2.88 7.81 -11.88
C ARG A 142 -2.65 8.24 -13.34
N ASN A 143 -3.57 8.99 -13.92
CA ASN A 143 -3.42 9.48 -15.30
C ASN A 143 -2.20 10.40 -15.43
N LYS A 144 -1.98 11.31 -14.49
CA LYS A 144 -0.79 12.19 -14.49
C LYS A 144 0.51 11.41 -14.30
N ILE A 145 0.51 10.35 -13.50
CA ILE A 145 1.67 9.45 -13.37
C ILE A 145 1.95 8.80 -14.72
N LEU A 146 0.93 8.26 -15.40
CA LEU A 146 1.08 7.66 -16.72
C LEU A 146 1.57 8.67 -17.77
N GLU A 147 1.10 9.92 -17.72
CA GLU A 147 1.60 11.01 -18.57
C GLU A 147 3.07 11.34 -18.30
N ASP A 148 3.50 11.37 -17.04
CA ASP A 148 4.89 11.66 -16.69
C ASP A 148 5.85 10.54 -17.11
N VAL A 149 5.49 9.27 -16.85
CA VAL A 149 6.38 8.13 -17.15
C VAL A 149 6.51 7.86 -18.65
N ASN A 150 5.51 8.26 -19.45
CA ASN A 150 5.53 8.07 -20.90
C ASN A 150 6.17 9.23 -21.66
N ASP A 151 6.52 10.33 -20.99
CA ASP A 151 7.23 11.44 -21.61
C ASP A 151 8.76 11.27 -21.45
N PRO A 152 9.49 10.90 -22.51
CA PRO A 152 10.93 10.65 -22.42
C PRO A 152 11.74 11.91 -22.08
N ASN A 153 11.13 13.10 -22.14
CA ASN A 153 11.79 14.37 -21.84
C ASN A 153 11.58 14.82 -20.39
N LYS A 154 10.75 14.13 -19.60
CA LYS A 154 10.52 14.45 -18.20
C LYS A 154 11.38 13.59 -17.28
N ASP A 155 11.89 14.20 -16.22
CA ASP A 155 12.32 13.42 -15.08
C ASP A 155 11.13 12.70 -14.43
N LEU A 156 11.43 11.60 -13.75
CA LEU A 156 10.42 10.83 -13.03
C LEU A 156 10.14 11.40 -11.63
N ASP A 157 10.67 12.58 -11.29
CA ASP A 157 10.50 13.14 -9.95
C ASP A 157 9.07 13.59 -9.69
N LYS A 158 8.42 14.17 -10.70
CA LYS A 158 7.00 14.49 -10.64
C LYS A 158 6.14 13.22 -10.51
N ALA A 159 6.49 12.17 -11.26
CA ALA A 159 5.79 10.88 -11.18
C ALA A 159 5.89 10.30 -9.77
N ARG A 160 7.10 10.26 -9.19
CA ARG A 160 7.35 9.80 -7.81
C ARG A 160 6.56 10.60 -6.78
N GLY A 161 6.51 11.92 -6.95
CA GLY A 161 5.70 12.78 -6.08
C GLY A 161 4.22 12.46 -6.13
N ARG A 162 3.68 12.25 -7.34
CA ARG A 162 2.27 11.88 -7.54
C ARG A 162 1.96 10.48 -7.04
N ILE A 163 2.92 9.54 -7.10
CA ILE A 163 2.77 8.22 -6.48
C ILE A 163 2.60 8.37 -4.97
N GLY A 164 3.43 9.18 -4.30
CA GLY A 164 3.25 9.47 -2.87
C GLY A 164 1.88 10.07 -2.55
N ASP A 165 1.48 11.11 -3.29
CA ASP A 165 0.16 11.73 -3.12
C ASP A 165 -1.00 10.74 -3.35
N LEU A 166 -0.84 9.78 -4.27
CA LEU A 166 -1.84 8.75 -4.58
C LEU A 166 -1.90 7.68 -3.49
N LEU A 167 -0.75 7.20 -3.02
CA LEU A 167 -0.66 6.17 -2.00
C LEU A 167 -1.31 6.64 -0.70
N HIS A 168 -1.01 7.88 -0.27
CA HIS A 168 -1.64 8.47 0.91
C HIS A 168 -3.17 8.45 0.79
N THR A 169 -3.72 9.02 -0.29
CA THR A 169 -5.17 9.05 -0.49
C THR A 169 -5.77 7.63 -0.55
N LEU A 170 -5.10 6.67 -1.19
CA LEU A 170 -5.58 5.28 -1.24
C LEU A 170 -5.53 4.60 0.12
N GLN A 171 -4.52 4.86 0.94
CA GLN A 171 -4.41 4.28 2.26
C GLN A 171 -5.45 4.90 3.21
N ASP A 172 -5.72 6.20 3.08
CA ASP A 172 -6.79 6.89 3.82
C ASP A 172 -8.18 6.29 3.57
N PHE A 173 -8.43 5.72 2.38
CA PHE A 173 -9.66 4.93 2.17
C PHE A 173 -9.77 3.77 3.16
N TYR A 174 -8.69 3.01 3.35
CA TYR A 174 -8.72 1.81 4.20
C TYR A 174 -8.65 2.13 5.70
N SER A 175 -8.30 3.37 6.06
CA SER A 175 -8.25 3.82 7.47
C SER A 175 -9.49 4.63 7.87
N HIS A 176 -10.09 5.38 6.95
CA HIS A 176 -11.20 6.30 7.24
C HIS A 176 -12.57 5.80 6.73
N SER A 177 -12.61 4.70 5.98
CA SER A 177 -13.86 4.01 5.64
C SER A 177 -14.18 2.87 6.60
N ASN A 178 -15.41 2.37 6.53
CA ASN A 178 -15.85 1.17 7.24
C ASN A 178 -15.64 -0.12 6.40
N TRP A 179 -14.73 -0.12 5.43
CA TRP A 179 -14.54 -1.24 4.48
C TRP A 179 -14.28 -2.57 5.19
N ILE A 180 -13.38 -2.56 6.19
CA ILE A 180 -13.03 -3.76 6.96
C ILE A 180 -14.15 -4.14 7.92
N GLU A 181 -14.81 -3.16 8.55
CA GLU A 181 -15.94 -3.34 9.47
C GLU A 181 -17.15 -3.96 8.77
N MET A 182 -17.31 -3.71 7.45
CA MET A 182 -18.28 -4.37 6.60
C MET A 182 -17.92 -5.83 6.25
N GLY A 183 -16.84 -6.37 6.82
CA GLY A 183 -16.37 -7.74 6.59
C GLY A 183 -15.67 -7.92 5.23
N LYS A 184 -15.23 -6.83 4.58
CA LYS A 184 -14.49 -6.94 3.32
C LYS A 184 -13.04 -7.33 3.62
N THR A 185 -12.58 -8.40 3.00
CA THR A 185 -11.22 -8.94 3.17
C THR A 185 -10.36 -8.81 1.91
N LYS A 186 -10.94 -8.30 0.82
CA LYS A 186 -10.26 -8.04 -0.45
C LYS A 186 -10.17 -6.53 -0.69
N ILE A 187 -9.24 -6.15 -1.56
CA ILE A 187 -9.17 -4.78 -2.05
C ILE A 187 -10.49 -4.39 -2.72
N ASN A 188 -10.84 -3.11 -2.64
CA ASN A 188 -11.87 -2.56 -3.50
C ASN A 188 -11.32 -2.46 -4.92
N ASP A 189 -11.82 -3.30 -5.83
CA ASP A 189 -11.37 -3.38 -7.23
C ASP A 189 -11.84 -2.20 -8.08
N ARG A 190 -12.64 -1.29 -7.52
CA ARG A 190 -13.16 -0.11 -8.22
C ARG A 190 -12.37 1.17 -7.98
N ILE A 191 -11.72 1.31 -6.82
CA ILE A 191 -11.01 2.53 -6.46
C ILE A 191 -9.88 2.81 -7.44
N GLY A 192 -9.84 4.01 -8.00
CA GLY A 192 -8.83 4.43 -8.97
C GLY A 192 -8.97 3.80 -10.36
N ILE A 193 -10.05 3.05 -10.61
CA ILE A 193 -10.34 2.35 -11.86
C ILE A 193 -11.67 2.81 -12.47
N HIS A 194 -12.73 2.80 -11.69
CA HIS A 194 -14.10 3.14 -12.10
C HIS A 194 -14.53 4.47 -11.49
N GLU A 195 -15.52 5.15 -12.08
CA GLU A 195 -16.03 6.43 -11.55
C GLU A 195 -16.71 6.29 -10.17
N ASP A 196 -17.34 5.13 -9.91
CA ASP A 196 -17.91 4.78 -8.62
C ASP A 196 -17.05 3.74 -7.89
N ILE A 197 -17.06 3.79 -6.56
CA ILE A 197 -16.31 2.87 -5.70
C ILE A 197 -17.20 1.77 -5.07
N GLY A 198 -18.39 1.54 -5.62
CA GLY A 198 -19.41 0.65 -5.07
C GLY A 198 -20.41 1.37 -4.16
N GLN A 199 -21.00 0.63 -3.21
CA GLN A 199 -22.03 1.15 -2.32
C GLN A 199 -21.43 2.12 -1.30
N VAL A 200 -21.74 3.40 -1.47
CA VAL A 200 -21.39 4.49 -0.55
C VAL A 200 -22.69 5.05 0.02
N ALA A 201 -22.72 5.33 1.32
CA ALA A 201 -23.85 6.04 1.92
C ALA A 201 -23.95 7.45 1.32
N GLY A 202 -25.16 7.87 0.96
CA GLY A 202 -25.35 9.25 0.52
C GLY A 202 -25.10 10.26 1.65
N ILE A 203 -24.79 11.51 1.32
CA ILE A 203 -24.48 12.59 2.29
C ILE A 203 -25.57 12.83 3.35
N ASN A 204 -26.82 12.44 3.05
CA ASN A 204 -27.96 12.55 3.96
C ASN A 204 -28.44 11.19 4.49
N GLN A 205 -27.71 10.12 4.17
CA GLN A 205 -28.04 8.77 4.60
C GLN A 205 -27.34 8.51 5.93
N ALA A 206 -28.12 8.51 7.01
CA ALA A 206 -27.61 8.14 8.31
C ALA A 206 -27.01 6.72 8.26
N THR A 207 -25.70 6.62 8.48
CA THR A 207 -24.97 5.35 8.59
C THR A 207 -25.20 4.67 9.95
N CYS A 208 -25.62 5.43 10.95
CA CYS A 208 -26.13 4.98 12.24
C CYS A 208 -27.63 5.30 12.39
N THR A 209 -28.38 4.44 13.07
CA THR A 209 -29.80 4.71 13.36
C THR A 209 -29.97 5.59 14.61
N ASN A 210 -31.19 6.12 14.86
CA ASN A 210 -31.52 6.83 16.11
C ASN A 210 -31.34 5.98 17.38
N ASN A 211 -31.33 4.65 17.24
CA ASN A 211 -31.02 3.72 18.33
C ASN A 211 -29.50 3.50 18.50
N GLY A 212 -28.70 4.33 17.84
CA GLY A 212 -27.24 4.22 17.75
C GLY A 212 -26.77 3.36 16.58
N CYS A 213 -25.45 3.27 16.46
CA CYS A 213 -24.80 2.19 15.74
C CYS A 213 -24.60 1.03 16.72
N THR A 214 -24.96 -0.20 16.32
CA THR A 214 -24.47 -1.38 17.04
C THR A 214 -22.98 -1.46 16.79
N LYS A 215 -22.17 -1.14 17.80
CA LYS A 215 -20.72 -1.33 17.72
C LYS A 215 -20.47 -2.83 17.53
N ILE A 216 -20.14 -3.23 16.31
CA ILE A 216 -19.65 -4.58 16.05
C ILE A 216 -18.22 -4.60 16.60
N GLN A 217 -18.07 -5.04 17.85
CA GLN A 217 -16.75 -5.34 18.40
C GLN A 217 -16.31 -6.69 17.84
N THR A 218 -15.69 -6.66 16.67
CA THR A 218 -14.90 -7.80 16.22
C THR A 218 -13.61 -7.80 17.03
N LYS A 219 -13.30 -8.89 17.72
CA LYS A 219 -11.95 -9.06 18.28
C LYS A 219 -10.97 -8.99 17.12
N CYS A 220 -10.04 -8.05 17.14
CA CYS A 220 -8.88 -8.10 16.27
C CYS A 220 -8.24 -9.47 16.48
N VAL A 221 -8.29 -10.32 15.46
CA VAL A 221 -7.70 -11.66 15.53
C VAL A 221 -6.20 -11.45 15.35
N GLY A 222 -5.52 -11.19 16.47
CA GLY A 222 -4.08 -11.14 16.51
C GLY A 222 -3.51 -12.52 16.16
N LEU A 223 -2.63 -12.54 15.16
CA LEU A 223 -1.64 -13.58 14.87
C LEU A 223 -2.21 -14.97 14.52
N ILE A 224 -2.12 -15.33 13.23
CA ILE A 224 -1.71 -16.69 12.87
C ILE A 224 -0.25 -16.58 12.46
N LEU A 225 0.64 -16.59 13.45
CA LEU A 225 2.00 -17.07 13.26
C LEU A 225 1.89 -18.60 13.14
N HIS A 226 1.92 -19.11 11.92
CA HIS A 226 2.36 -20.49 11.63
C HIS A 226 3.00 -20.53 10.26
#